data_AF-A0A1K0FML2-F1
#
_entry.id   AF-A0A1K0FML2-F1
#
_cell.length_a   1.000
_cell.length_b   1.000
_cell.length_c   1.000
_cell.angle_alpha   90.00
_cell.angle_beta   90.00
_cell.angle_gamma   90.00
#
_symmetry.space_group_name_H-M   'P 1'
#
loop_
_entity.id
_entity.type
_entity.pdbx_description
1 polymer ?
#
loop_
_entity_poly.entity_id
_entity_poly.type
_entity_poly.pdbx_seq_one_letter_code
_entity_poly.pdbx_strand_id
1 'polypeptide(L)'
;MEFRGRQPCWLRPHMGTTTVDGRAPQAYMVALRHVLVTLDADPEWLRWWRASGVPECELGIVAEDQRDHLRPSADISNVGGKVRANFTCAAPVDGRPAELFPLAVREVTGMFEVIREAIGLGDLPPVPALPDLPEHLGELEVTRKPLQPDVTLSQIQEFFGDDQPATRRGD
;
A
#
# COMPACT_ATOMS: atom_id res chain seq x y z
N MET A 1 15.02 3.12 26.22
CA MET A 1 13.86 2.25 25.98
C MET A 1 13.87 1.84 24.53
N GLU A 2 14.34 0.61 24.31
CA GLU A 2 14.02 -0.32 23.22
C GLU A 2 13.53 0.29 21.89
N PHE A 3 14.48 0.55 20.98
CA PHE A 3 14.19 0.42 19.55
C PHE A 3 13.78 -1.04 19.32
N ARG A 4 12.47 -1.32 19.29
CA ARG A 4 11.96 -2.59 18.74
C ARG A 4 12.62 -2.75 17.38
N GLY A 5 13.54 -3.71 17.28
CA GLY A 5 14.17 -4.07 16.03
C GLY A 5 13.07 -4.33 15.02
N ARG A 6 12.86 -3.39 14.10
CA ARG A 6 11.94 -3.55 12.99
C ARG A 6 12.46 -4.77 12.24
N GLN A 7 11.71 -5.87 12.28
CA GLN A 7 12.05 -7.04 11.46
C GLN A 7 12.30 -6.54 10.04
N PRO A 8 13.32 -7.05 9.32
CA PRO A 8 13.54 -6.67 7.94
C PRO A 8 12.32 -7.11 7.12
N CYS A 9 11.41 -6.17 6.85
CA CYS A 9 10.23 -6.37 6.02
C CYS A 9 10.60 -6.05 4.57
N TRP A 10 10.33 -7.00 3.68
CA TRP A 10 10.56 -6.82 2.25
C TRP A 10 9.47 -5.93 1.64
N LEU A 11 8.29 -5.92 2.26
CA LEU A 11 7.16 -5.08 1.88
C LEU A 11 6.95 -3.96 2.89
N ARG A 12 6.84 -2.73 2.38
CA ARG A 12 6.58 -1.52 3.16
C ARG A 12 5.30 -0.86 2.64
N PRO A 13 4.14 -1.18 3.24
CA PRO A 13 2.89 -0.55 2.84
C PRO A 13 2.80 0.87 3.39
N HIS A 14 2.46 1.82 2.52
CA HIS A 14 2.13 3.18 2.85
C HIS A 14 0.68 3.45 2.44
N MET A 15 -0.13 3.98 3.36
CA MET A 15 -1.58 4.06 3.20
C MET A 15 -2.09 5.49 3.35
N GLY A 16 -2.90 5.92 2.38
CA GLY A 16 -3.52 7.23 2.32
C GLY A 16 -4.99 7.16 1.93
N THR A 17 -5.70 8.26 2.16
CA THR A 17 -7.12 8.39 1.80
C THR A 17 -7.46 9.83 1.42
N THR A 18 -8.38 9.99 0.48
CA THR A 18 -8.82 11.29 -0.08
C THR A 18 -10.33 11.48 0.01
N THR A 19 -10.92 11.15 1.16
CA THR A 19 -12.37 11.30 1.32
C THR A 19 -12.76 12.76 1.56
N VAL A 20 -13.72 13.27 0.78
CA VAL A 20 -14.27 14.63 0.88
C VAL A 20 -14.99 14.85 2.23
N ASP A 21 -15.60 13.80 2.79
CA ASP A 21 -16.39 13.90 4.03
C ASP A 21 -15.61 13.55 5.31
N GLY A 22 -14.30 13.34 5.21
CA GLY A 22 -13.44 13.01 6.36
C GLY A 22 -13.68 11.64 7.00
N ARG A 23 -14.68 10.88 6.54
CA ARG A 23 -14.85 9.46 6.86
C ARG A 23 -13.96 8.64 5.94
N ALA A 24 -12.69 8.53 6.31
CA ALA A 24 -11.79 7.56 5.70
C ALA A 24 -12.49 6.17 5.69
N PRO A 25 -12.38 5.38 4.60
CA PRO A 25 -12.95 4.04 4.50
C PRO A 25 -12.10 3.08 5.36
N GLN A 26 -12.12 3.29 6.68
CA GLN A 26 -11.19 2.68 7.63
C GLN A 26 -11.29 1.16 7.59
N ALA A 27 -12.51 0.63 7.40
CA ALA A 27 -12.73 -0.80 7.25
C ALA A 27 -12.02 -1.38 6.01
N TYR A 28 -12.01 -0.65 4.90
CA TYR A 28 -11.32 -1.04 3.67
C TYR A 28 -9.80 -0.95 3.81
N MET A 29 -9.29 0.13 4.43
CA MET A 29 -7.85 0.30 4.67
C MET A 29 -7.30 -0.75 5.63
N VAL A 30 -8.07 -1.11 6.66
CA VAL A 30 -7.78 -2.26 7.52
C VAL A 30 -7.69 -3.54 6.70
N ALA A 31 -8.69 -3.80 5.85
CA ALA A 31 -8.73 -5.03 5.06
C ALA A 31 -7.49 -5.14 4.15
N LEU A 32 -7.13 -4.06 3.46
CA LEU A 32 -5.89 -3.98 2.66
C LEU A 32 -4.64 -4.22 3.51
N ARG A 33 -4.54 -3.56 4.67
CA ARG A 33 -3.34 -3.68 5.52
C ARG A 33 -3.17 -5.10 6.01
N HIS A 34 -4.26 -5.75 6.39
CA HIS A 34 -4.22 -7.12 6.88
C HIS A 34 -3.74 -8.10 5.82
N VAL A 35 -4.21 -7.95 4.57
CA VAL A 35 -3.70 -8.74 3.44
C VAL A 35 -2.21 -8.49 3.28
N LEU A 36 -1.76 -7.23 3.20
CA LEU A 36 -0.35 -6.89 3.00
C LEU A 36 0.56 -7.41 4.12
N VAL A 37 0.14 -7.31 5.38
CA VAL A 37 0.89 -7.87 6.52
C VAL A 37 0.98 -9.39 6.42
N THR A 38 -0.10 -10.04 5.97
CA THR A 38 -0.09 -11.50 5.78
C THR A 38 0.88 -11.89 4.67
N LEU A 39 0.92 -11.14 3.56
CA LEU A 39 1.87 -11.38 2.47
C LEU A 39 3.33 -11.09 2.88
N ASP A 40 3.58 -10.01 3.63
CA ASP A 40 4.93 -9.67 4.12
C ASP A 40 5.50 -10.79 5.00
N ALA A 41 4.65 -11.41 5.82
CA ALA A 41 5.01 -12.51 6.70
C ALA A 41 5.12 -13.88 5.99
N ASP A 42 4.64 -14.01 4.76
CA ASP A 42 4.59 -15.29 4.06
C ASP A 42 5.95 -15.66 3.41
N PRO A 43 6.51 -16.85 3.71
CA PRO A 43 7.79 -17.27 3.16
C PRO A 43 7.81 -17.49 1.65
N GLU A 44 6.70 -17.91 1.03
CA GLU A 44 6.63 -18.14 -0.41
C GLU A 44 6.65 -16.81 -1.15
N TRP A 45 5.89 -15.83 -0.67
CA TRP A 45 5.91 -14.45 -1.14
C TRP A 45 7.28 -13.79 -0.97
N LEU A 46 7.94 -13.96 0.18
CA LEU A 46 9.30 -13.47 0.38
C LEU A 46 10.30 -14.12 -0.61
N ARG A 47 10.20 -15.44 -0.84
CA ARG A 47 11.09 -16.14 -1.78
C ARG A 47 10.87 -15.69 -3.21
N TRP A 48 9.62 -15.53 -3.61
CA TRP A 48 9.23 -15.00 -4.90
C TRP A 48 9.77 -13.57 -5.10
N TRP A 49 9.58 -12.68 -4.12
CA TRP A 49 10.11 -11.33 -4.19
C TRP A 49 11.63 -11.31 -4.30
N ARG A 50 12.34 -12.12 -3.52
CA ARG A 50 13.81 -12.24 -3.60
C ARG A 50 14.33 -12.65 -4.97
N ALA A 51 13.53 -13.35 -5.78
CA ALA A 51 13.91 -13.69 -7.15
C ALA A 51 14.05 -12.46 -8.06
N SER A 52 13.46 -11.32 -7.70
CA SER A 52 13.65 -10.04 -8.41
C SER A 52 15.06 -9.46 -8.24
N GLY A 53 15.80 -9.89 -7.21
CA GLY A 53 17.05 -9.25 -6.80
C GLY A 53 16.86 -7.90 -6.11
N VAL A 54 15.62 -7.43 -5.92
CA VAL A 54 15.31 -6.18 -5.22
C VAL A 54 15.12 -6.45 -3.73
N PRO A 55 15.81 -5.72 -2.83
CA PRO A 55 15.71 -5.94 -1.39
C PRO A 55 14.36 -5.52 -0.79
N GLU A 56 13.73 -4.47 -1.31
CA GLU A 56 12.52 -3.89 -0.71
C GLU A 56 11.52 -3.38 -1.77
N CYS A 57 10.23 -3.52 -1.44
CA CYS A 57 9.07 -2.98 -2.14
C CYS A 57 8.36 -1.96 -1.24
N GLU A 58 8.29 -0.70 -1.68
CA GLU A 58 7.45 0.34 -1.08
C GLU A 58 6.13 0.41 -1.84
N LEU A 59 5.03 0.02 -1.20
CA LEU A 59 3.71 -0.02 -1.83
C LEU A 59 2.82 1.09 -1.26
N GLY A 60 2.63 2.16 -2.03
CA GLY A 60 1.71 3.25 -1.71
C GLY A 60 0.29 2.92 -2.20
N ILE A 61 -0.71 2.99 -1.32
CA ILE A 61 -2.13 2.82 -1.68
C ILE A 61 -2.92 4.03 -1.21
N VAL A 62 -3.58 4.70 -2.15
CA VAL A 62 -4.50 5.82 -1.89
C VAL A 62 -5.92 5.36 -2.17
N ALA A 63 -6.78 5.43 -1.15
CA ALA A 63 -8.21 5.16 -1.31
C ALA A 63 -8.99 6.46 -1.58
N GLU A 64 -9.65 6.53 -2.73
CA GLU A 64 -10.44 7.67 -3.19
C GLU A 64 -11.95 7.37 -3.16
N ASP A 65 -12.78 8.39 -2.95
CA ASP A 65 -14.24 8.29 -3.13
C ASP A 65 -14.57 8.05 -4.61
N GLN A 66 -15.81 7.63 -4.95
CA GLN A 66 -16.32 7.21 -6.28
C GLN A 66 -16.28 8.30 -7.37
N ARG A 67 -15.27 9.15 -7.40
CA ARG A 67 -14.98 10.02 -8.53
C ARG A 67 -14.42 9.16 -9.64
N ASP A 68 -15.20 9.13 -10.72
CA ASP A 68 -15.03 8.36 -11.96
C ASP A 68 -13.78 8.74 -12.79
N HIS A 69 -12.72 9.21 -12.15
CA HIS A 69 -11.60 9.84 -12.83
C HIS A 69 -10.28 9.35 -12.26
N LEU A 70 -9.92 8.12 -12.60
CA LEU A 70 -8.66 7.74 -13.27
C LEU A 70 -8.49 6.22 -13.23
N ARG A 71 -8.39 5.62 -14.42
CA ARG A 71 -7.82 4.28 -14.66
C ARG A 71 -6.48 4.14 -13.91
N PRO A 72 -6.02 2.91 -13.54
CA PRO A 72 -4.94 2.72 -12.57
C PRO A 72 -3.74 3.58 -12.91
N SER A 73 -3.54 4.64 -12.12
CA SER A 73 -2.36 5.50 -12.20
C SER A 73 -1.26 4.85 -11.37
N ALA A 74 -0.90 3.63 -11.76
CA ALA A 74 0.17 2.87 -11.16
C ALA A 74 1.49 3.56 -11.52
N ASP A 75 2.16 4.15 -10.54
CA ASP A 75 3.52 4.68 -10.71
C ASP A 75 4.50 3.69 -10.12
N ILE A 76 5.25 3.02 -10.98
CA ILE A 76 6.27 2.04 -10.58
C ILE A 76 7.63 2.59 -10.97
N SER A 77 8.47 2.83 -9.97
CA SER A 77 9.81 3.36 -10.14
C SER A 77 10.81 2.56 -9.32
N ASN A 78 12.05 2.46 -9.82
CA ASN A 78 13.17 1.96 -9.05
C ASN A 78 13.94 3.15 -8.47
N VAL A 79 13.87 3.34 -7.15
CA VAL A 79 14.49 4.46 -6.45
C VAL A 79 15.39 3.92 -5.36
N GLY A 80 16.69 4.23 -5.43
CA GLY A 80 17.65 3.83 -4.41
C GLY A 80 17.80 2.31 -4.26
N GLY A 81 17.59 1.54 -5.35
CA GLY A 81 17.65 0.07 -5.32
C GLY A 81 16.41 -0.59 -4.72
N LYS A 82 15.30 0.14 -4.60
CA LYS A 82 14.00 -0.37 -4.14
C LYS A 82 12.95 -0.15 -5.22
N VAL A 83 11.93 -0.99 -5.24
CA VAL A 83 10.75 -0.78 -6.08
C VAL A 83 9.75 0.05 -5.29
N ARG A 84 9.39 1.22 -5.79
CA ARG A 84 8.29 2.03 -5.27
C ARG A 84 7.12 1.91 -6.25
N ALA A 85 5.98 1.46 -5.75
CA ALA A 85 4.78 1.27 -6.53
C ALA A 85 3.62 2.00 -5.83
N ASN A 86 3.06 3.02 -6.48
CA ASN A 86 1.93 3.78 -5.95
C ASN A 86 0.67 3.44 -6.74
N PHE A 87 -0.42 3.14 -6.04
CA PHE A 87 -1.70 2.78 -6.61
C PHE A 87 -2.83 3.60 -6.00
N THR A 88 -3.85 3.82 -6.81
CA THR A 88 -5.09 4.45 -6.42
C THR A 88 -6.21 3.44 -6.51
N CYS A 89 -7.03 3.35 -5.46
CA CYS A 89 -8.18 2.45 -5.39
C CYS A 89 -9.46 3.23 -5.13
N ALA A 90 -10.54 2.84 -5.80
CA ALA A 90 -11.88 3.30 -5.43
C ALA A 90 -12.29 2.62 -4.12
N ALA A 91 -12.56 3.42 -3.09
CA ALA A 91 -13.01 2.95 -1.80
C ALA A 91 -14.48 2.51 -1.87
N PRO A 92 -14.83 1.32 -1.34
CA PRO A 92 -16.23 1.00 -1.09
C PRO A 92 -16.78 1.91 0.02
N VAL A 93 -18.01 2.41 -0.18
CA VAL A 93 -18.67 3.37 0.72
C VAL A 93 -19.04 2.73 2.06
N ASP A 94 -19.38 1.43 2.05
CA ASP A 94 -19.84 0.68 3.21
C ASP A 94 -19.29 -0.75 3.21
N GLY A 95 -19.21 -1.35 4.40
CA GLY A 95 -18.85 -2.75 4.60
C GLY A 95 -18.01 -2.99 5.85
N ARG A 96 -18.17 -4.15 6.49
CA ARG A 96 -17.27 -4.56 7.58
C ARG A 96 -15.94 -5.03 6.99
N PRO A 97 -14.81 -4.88 7.70
CA PRO A 97 -13.49 -5.31 7.21
C PRO A 97 -13.46 -6.75 6.65
N ALA A 98 -14.12 -7.69 7.33
CA ALA A 98 -14.19 -9.09 6.91
C ALA A 98 -14.95 -9.30 5.59
N GLU A 99 -15.97 -8.49 5.32
CA GLU A 99 -16.73 -8.53 4.05
C GLU A 99 -15.92 -7.93 2.90
N LEU A 100 -14.99 -7.03 3.23
CA LEU A 100 -14.09 -6.38 2.30
C LEU A 100 -12.82 -7.19 2.02
N PHE A 101 -12.59 -8.32 2.70
CA PHE A 101 -11.40 -9.13 2.47
C PHE A 101 -11.28 -9.73 1.07
N PRO A 102 -12.32 -10.36 0.49
CA PRO A 102 -12.22 -10.85 -0.88
C PRO A 102 -11.90 -9.75 -1.89
N LEU A 103 -12.43 -8.54 -1.64
CA LEU A 103 -12.11 -7.35 -2.42
C LEU A 103 -10.63 -6.95 -2.22
N ALA A 104 -10.19 -6.77 -0.98
CA ALA A 104 -8.82 -6.39 -0.65
C ALA A 104 -7.78 -7.38 -1.20
N VAL A 105 -8.06 -8.69 -1.12
CA VAL A 105 -7.22 -9.73 -1.72
C VAL A 105 -7.09 -9.51 -3.21
N ARG A 106 -8.22 -9.36 -3.92
CA ARG A 106 -8.22 -9.15 -5.37
C ARG A 106 -7.42 -7.91 -5.76
N GLU A 107 -7.64 -6.79 -5.06
CA GLU A 107 -6.95 -5.53 -5.33
C GLU A 107 -5.44 -5.64 -5.08
N VAL A 108 -5.03 -6.18 -3.93
CA VAL A 108 -3.60 -6.37 -3.61
C VAL A 108 -2.95 -7.34 -4.59
N THR A 109 -3.58 -8.46 -4.93
CA THR A 109 -3.03 -9.37 -5.94
C THR A 109 -2.91 -8.66 -7.29
N GLY A 110 -3.91 -7.88 -7.71
CA GLY A 110 -3.85 -7.09 -8.94
C GLY A 110 -2.72 -6.07 -8.94
N MET A 111 -2.40 -5.44 -7.81
CA MET A 111 -1.24 -4.55 -7.69
C MET A 111 0.07 -5.32 -7.90
N PHE A 112 0.23 -6.48 -7.25
CA PHE A 112 1.41 -7.32 -7.43
C PHE A 112 1.52 -7.92 -8.82
N GLU A 113 0.41 -8.19 -9.50
CA GLU A 113 0.36 -8.55 -10.92
C GLU A 113 1.00 -7.45 -11.78
N VAL A 114 0.63 -6.19 -11.55
CA VAL A 114 1.22 -5.05 -12.27
C VAL A 114 2.71 -4.87 -11.93
N ILE A 115 3.07 -5.02 -10.65
CA ILE A 115 4.48 -4.94 -10.22
C ILE A 115 5.31 -6.04 -10.88
N ARG A 116 4.83 -7.29 -10.88
CA ARG A 116 5.58 -8.41 -11.46
C ARG A 116 5.84 -8.22 -12.95
N GLU A 117 4.87 -7.68 -13.69
CA GLU A 117 5.02 -7.40 -15.11
C GLU A 117 6.04 -6.28 -15.34
N ALA A 118 6.01 -5.24 -14.50
CA ALA A 118 6.94 -4.12 -14.59
C ALA A 118 8.40 -4.51 -14.30
N ILE A 119 8.64 -5.46 -13.40
CA ILE A 119 10.01 -5.85 -12.97
C ILE A 119 10.46 -7.22 -13.50
N GLY A 120 9.62 -7.91 -14.28
CA GLY A 120 9.95 -9.19 -14.92
C GLY A 120 9.98 -10.39 -13.96
N LEU A 121 9.12 -10.39 -12.93
CA LEU A 121 8.94 -11.53 -12.03
C LEU A 121 8.02 -12.60 -12.64
N GLY A 122 8.20 -13.86 -12.20
CA GLY A 122 7.30 -14.96 -12.54
C GLY A 122 5.94 -14.86 -11.85
N ASP A 123 5.09 -15.87 -12.08
CA ASP A 123 3.72 -15.93 -11.54
C ASP A 123 3.68 -15.71 -10.03
N LEU A 124 2.60 -15.07 -9.56
CA LEU A 124 2.40 -14.82 -8.14
C LEU A 124 2.26 -16.14 -7.36
N PRO A 125 2.82 -16.23 -6.14
CA PRO A 125 2.50 -17.32 -5.22
C PRO A 125 1.01 -17.28 -4.84
N PRO A 126 0.44 -18.41 -4.38
CA PRO A 126 -0.92 -18.41 -3.85
C PRO A 126 -1.04 -17.45 -2.66
N VAL A 127 -2.20 -16.83 -2.51
CA VAL A 127 -2.48 -15.99 -1.32
C VAL A 127 -2.63 -16.91 -0.10
N PRO A 128 -1.84 -16.71 0.97
CA PRO A 128 -1.97 -17.49 2.20
C PRO A 128 -3.34 -17.28 2.84
N ALA A 129 -3.76 -18.23 3.69
CA ALA A 129 -4.98 -18.07 4.46
C ALA A 129 -4.88 -16.83 5.37
N LEU A 130 -5.82 -15.90 5.21
CA LEU A 130 -5.86 -14.70 6.03
C LEU A 130 -6.31 -15.07 7.45
N PRO A 131 -5.59 -14.65 8.50
CA PRO A 131 -6.06 -14.84 9.86
C PRO A 131 -7.32 -14.00 10.11
N ASP A 132 -8.18 -14.45 11.03
CA ASP A 132 -9.36 -13.68 11.42
C ASP A 132 -8.96 -12.31 11.99
N LEU A 133 -9.73 -11.27 11.68
CA LEU A 133 -9.51 -9.95 12.27
C LEU A 133 -9.97 -9.95 13.73
N PRO A 134 -9.19 -9.36 14.64
CA PRO A 134 -9.74 -8.99 15.94
C PRO A 134 -10.86 -7.97 15.73
N GLU A 135 -12.01 -8.16 16.39
CA GLU A 135 -13.19 -7.28 16.28
C GLU A 135 -12.90 -5.82 16.69
N HIS A 136 -11.79 -5.59 17.42
CA HIS A 136 -11.35 -4.29 17.90
C HIS A 136 -10.00 -3.95 17.27
N LEU A 137 -10.05 -3.39 16.07
CA LEU A 137 -8.86 -2.88 15.41
C LEU A 137 -8.51 -1.53 16.01
N GLY A 138 -7.36 -1.45 16.67
CA GLY A 138 -6.79 -0.17 17.09
C GLY A 138 -6.73 0.81 15.92
N GLU A 139 -6.92 2.09 16.21
CA GLU A 139 -6.88 3.14 15.19
C GLU A 139 -5.62 3.00 14.34
N LEU A 140 -5.84 2.81 13.04
CA LEU A 140 -4.77 2.68 12.07
C LEU A 140 -4.24 4.10 11.84
N GLU A 141 -2.95 4.33 12.08
CA GLU A 141 -2.28 5.58 11.69
C GLU A 141 -2.31 5.68 10.15
N VAL A 142 -3.40 6.22 9.64
CA VAL A 142 -3.58 6.59 8.23
C VAL A 142 -3.20 8.05 8.13
N THR A 143 -2.26 8.36 7.25
CA THR A 143 -1.98 9.76 6.93
C THR A 143 -3.23 10.35 6.28
N ARG A 144 -3.90 11.26 6.98
CA ARG A 144 -5.07 11.99 6.47
C ARG A 144 -4.57 13.32 5.93
N LYS A 145 -4.38 13.42 4.62
CA LYS A 145 -4.11 14.71 3.96
C LYS A 145 -5.35 15.06 3.13
N PRO A 146 -5.99 16.22 3.33
CA PRO A 146 -7.04 16.67 2.43
C PRO A 146 -6.41 16.85 1.05
N LEU A 147 -6.71 15.95 0.14
CA LEU A 147 -6.26 16.05 -1.24
C LEU A 147 -7.27 16.90 -2.02
N GLN A 148 -6.74 17.81 -2.85
CA GLN A 148 -7.56 18.68 -3.69
C GLN A 148 -8.30 17.82 -4.73
N PRO A 149 -9.46 18.27 -5.23
CA PRO A 149 -10.34 17.48 -6.10
C PRO A 149 -9.70 16.97 -7.40
N ASP A 150 -8.53 17.49 -7.79
CA ASP A 150 -7.74 17.11 -8.96
C ASP A 150 -6.38 16.53 -8.49
N VAL A 151 -6.40 15.33 -7.93
CA VAL A 151 -5.18 14.64 -7.49
C VAL A 151 -4.33 14.28 -8.69
N THR A 152 -3.17 14.90 -8.81
CA THR A 152 -2.18 14.55 -9.85
C THR A 152 -1.21 13.49 -9.33
N LEU A 153 -0.61 12.72 -10.24
CA LEU A 153 0.43 11.72 -9.91
C LEU A 153 1.58 12.31 -9.08
N SER A 154 1.89 13.60 -9.28
CA SER A 154 2.86 14.35 -8.47
C SER A 154 2.41 14.52 -7.01
N GLN A 155 1.13 14.76 -6.74
CA GLN A 155 0.61 14.85 -5.37
C GLN A 155 0.60 13.50 -4.65
N ILE A 156 0.39 12.39 -5.38
CA ILE A 156 0.52 11.03 -4.83
C ILE A 156 1.98 10.76 -4.48
N GLN A 157 2.92 11.13 -5.36
CA GLN A 157 4.35 11.03 -5.09
C GLN A 157 4.79 11.92 -3.91
N GLU A 158 4.27 13.13 -3.76
CA GLU A 158 4.51 14.01 -2.60
C GLU A 158 3.84 13.51 -1.32
N PHE A 159 2.72 12.80 -1.43
CA PHE A 159 2.04 12.20 -0.28
C PHE A 159 2.89 11.07 0.33
N PHE A 160 3.57 10.29 -0.51
CA PHE A 160 4.43 9.19 -0.07
C PHE A 160 5.93 9.53 0.01
N GLY A 161 6.33 10.63 -0.62
CA GLY A 161 7.71 11.08 -0.72
C GLY A 161 7.93 12.37 0.05
N ASP A 162 8.14 12.25 1.36
CA ASP A 162 8.95 13.22 2.08
C ASP A 162 9.75 12.50 3.18
N ASP A 163 10.88 11.92 2.75
CA ASP A 163 12.08 11.86 3.56
C ASP A 163 13.22 12.36 2.65
N GLN A 164 13.12 13.62 2.23
CA GLN A 164 14.36 14.36 1.97
C GLN A 164 14.87 14.79 3.34
N PRO A 165 16.03 14.30 3.82
CA PRO A 165 16.67 14.96 4.93
C PRO A 165 16.89 16.40 4.49
N ALA A 166 16.21 17.34 5.16
CA ALA A 166 16.41 18.75 4.98
C ALA A 166 17.91 19.01 4.91
N THR A 167 18.41 19.31 3.72
CA THR A 167 19.78 19.75 3.53
C THR A 167 19.92 20.96 4.44
N ARG A 168 20.62 20.77 5.57
CA ARG A 168 21.07 21.88 6.41
C ARG A 168 21.82 22.82 5.46
N ARG A 169 21.18 23.94 5.12
CA ARG A 169 21.90 25.13 4.64
C ARG A 169 22.80 25.56 5.79
N GLY A 170 24.06 25.14 5.71
CA GLY A 170 25.17 25.90 6.24
C GLY A 170 25.88 26.50 5.04
N ASP A 171 25.67 27.78 4.80
CA ASP A 171 26.71 28.81 4.81
C ASP A 171 26.03 30.18 4.89
#